data_AF-A0A4V2HE22-F1
#
_entry.id   AF-A0A4V2HE22-F1
#
_cell.length_a   1.000
_cell.length_b   1.000
_cell.length_c   1.000
_cell.angle_alpha   90.00
_cell.angle_beta   90.00
_cell.angle_gamma   90.00
#
_symmetry.space_group_name_H-M   'P 1'
#
loop_
_entity.id
_entity.type
_entity.pdbx_description
1 polymer ?
#
loop_
_entity_poly.entity_id
_entity_poly.type
_entity_poly.pdbx_seq_one_letter_code
_entity_poly.pdbx_strand_id
1 'polypeptide(L)'
;MDELGIDFVDAVPWFAHAQDQPYVLIHVSPASVTQLEESIGVPLRRCHITDADLDAAAQRPGVTRAEIVHSKLPDAGATMSGDFGEVLGYFYQAARELPATAIGPKKWRLKQDRTKPAPKSDVVHFVMPNRPHPSEADAILCAEVKAKATAGASTPIADAIADCKKDRTSRLASTLVWFRERALTTDLGDVDLPLLDRFIQAVDSPPVAKRFRAVAVICNALLTNELVAAPSVADPEFTLVVIGVPNLQQTYTAAFAAAQASA
;
A
#
# COMPACT_ATOMS: atom_id res chain seq x y z
N MET A 1 0.98 -18.08 -1.19
CA MET A 1 1.66 -17.06 -2.01
C MET A 1 0.59 -16.23 -2.66
N ASP A 2 0.63 -14.92 -2.44
CA ASP A 2 -0.39 -13.99 -2.96
C ASP A 2 -0.22 -13.75 -4.47
N GLU A 3 -1.11 -12.96 -5.08
CA GLU A 3 -0.99 -12.59 -6.50
C GLU A 3 0.26 -11.75 -6.84
N LEU A 4 0.98 -11.23 -5.83
CA LEU A 4 2.25 -10.51 -6.01
C LEU A 4 3.45 -11.47 -6.04
N GLY A 5 3.26 -12.73 -5.67
CA GLY A 5 4.34 -13.71 -5.55
C GLY A 5 5.25 -13.47 -4.36
N ILE A 6 4.74 -12.81 -3.32
CA ILE A 6 5.44 -12.67 -2.03
C ILE A 6 4.71 -13.52 -0.99
N ASP A 7 5.47 -14.12 -0.08
CA ASP A 7 4.93 -14.60 1.18
C ASP A 7 5.10 -13.48 2.22
N PHE A 8 3.99 -12.93 2.71
CA PHE A 8 4.07 -11.84 3.69
C PHE A 8 4.72 -12.26 5.01
N VAL A 9 4.84 -13.57 5.30
CA VAL A 9 5.67 -14.07 6.41
C VAL A 9 7.12 -13.61 6.25
N ASP A 10 7.65 -13.62 5.02
CA ASP A 10 9.03 -13.20 4.73
C ASP A 10 9.23 -11.68 4.85
N ALA A 11 8.13 -10.91 4.80
CA ALA A 11 8.13 -9.46 4.96
C ALA A 11 7.98 -9.01 6.43
N VAL A 12 7.56 -9.89 7.35
CA VAL A 12 7.44 -9.58 8.79
C VAL A 12 8.73 -8.98 9.37
N PRO A 13 9.93 -9.53 9.09
CA PRO A 13 11.19 -8.98 9.61
C PRO A 13 11.51 -7.56 9.12
N TRP A 14 10.85 -7.07 8.06
CA TRP A 14 11.05 -5.70 7.57
C TRP A 14 10.40 -4.67 8.48
N PHE A 15 9.36 -5.10 9.20
CA PHE A 15 8.48 -4.24 9.97
C PHE A 15 8.57 -4.52 11.47
N ALA A 16 9.77 -4.76 11.99
CA ALA A 16 9.97 -4.89 13.43
C ALA A 16 9.63 -3.57 14.14
N HIS A 17 8.71 -3.63 15.10
CA HIS A 17 8.31 -2.46 15.89
C HIS A 17 9.42 -2.12 16.88
N ALA A 18 9.92 -0.89 16.82
CA ALA A 18 10.77 -0.29 17.83
C ALA A 18 9.94 0.36 18.94
N GLN A 19 8.69 0.73 18.64
CA GLN A 19 7.73 1.30 19.56
C GLN A 19 6.31 0.94 19.11
N ASP A 20 5.40 0.74 20.06
CA ASP A 20 3.97 0.49 19.79
C ASP A 20 3.05 1.64 20.24
N GLN A 21 3.51 2.47 21.19
CA GLN A 21 2.72 3.53 21.82
C GLN A 21 3.56 4.79 22.03
N PRO A 22 3.00 6.01 21.90
CA PRO A 22 1.62 6.35 21.51
C PRO A 22 1.33 6.16 20.00
N TYR A 23 2.36 5.85 19.22
CA TYR A 23 2.28 5.48 17.81
C TYR A 23 3.25 4.33 17.53
N VAL A 24 3.04 3.63 16.42
CA VAL A 24 3.94 2.57 15.98
C VAL A 24 5.15 3.19 15.29
N LEU A 25 6.36 2.87 15.77
CA LEU A 25 7.62 3.22 15.13
C LEU A 25 8.30 1.96 14.63
N ILE A 26 8.69 1.97 13.36
CA ILE A 26 9.45 0.91 12.71
C ILE A 26 10.77 1.50 12.24
N HIS A 27 11.87 0.82 12.55
CA HIS A 27 13.17 1.08 11.93
C HIS A 27 13.51 -0.09 11.03
N VAL A 28 13.38 0.09 9.72
CA VAL A 28 13.80 -0.92 8.75
C VAL A 28 15.32 -1.05 8.88
N SER A 29 15.78 -2.23 9.28
CA SER A 29 17.21 -2.48 9.46
C SER A 29 17.93 -2.48 8.11
N PRO A 30 19.24 -2.19 8.04
CA PRO A 30 20.01 -2.33 6.80
C PRO A 30 19.89 -3.73 6.18
N ALA A 31 19.86 -4.78 7.00
CA ALA A 31 19.66 -6.15 6.53
C ALA A 31 18.27 -6.35 5.92
N SER A 32 17.24 -5.78 6.53
CA SER A 32 15.87 -5.81 6.00
C SER A 32 15.74 -5.00 4.70
N VAL A 33 16.47 -3.88 4.56
CA VAL A 33 16.55 -3.14 3.29
C VAL A 33 17.17 -4.00 2.20
N THR A 34 18.29 -4.68 2.47
CA THR A 34 18.90 -5.60 1.50
C THR A 34 17.94 -6.70 1.09
N GLN A 35 17.27 -7.35 2.05
CA GLN A 35 16.28 -8.40 1.76
C GLN A 35 15.11 -7.86 0.93
N LEU A 36 14.63 -6.65 1.24
CA LEU A 36 13.58 -5.98 0.47
C LEU A 36 14.06 -5.72 -0.96
N GLU A 37 15.23 -5.15 -1.15
CA GLU A 37 15.79 -4.85 -2.48
C GLU A 37 15.96 -6.11 -3.34
N GLU A 38 16.36 -7.22 -2.75
CA GLU A 38 16.53 -8.51 -3.43
C GLU A 38 15.19 -9.18 -3.83
N SER A 39 14.11 -8.91 -3.10
CA SER A 39 12.84 -9.64 -3.25
C SER A 39 11.70 -8.83 -3.86
N ILE A 40 11.74 -7.50 -3.78
CA ILE A 40 10.57 -6.65 -4.08
C ILE A 40 10.34 -6.43 -5.58
N GLY A 41 11.33 -6.67 -6.45
CA GLY A 41 11.24 -6.33 -7.88
C GLY A 41 9.99 -6.90 -8.57
N VAL A 42 9.81 -8.22 -8.53
CA VAL A 42 8.64 -8.90 -9.12
C VAL A 42 7.33 -8.47 -8.43
N PRO A 43 7.20 -8.50 -7.09
CA PRO A 43 6.02 -8.01 -6.38
C PRO A 43 5.64 -6.56 -6.73
N LEU A 44 6.61 -5.64 -6.76
CA LEU A 44 6.38 -4.24 -7.11
C LEU A 44 5.93 -4.06 -8.55
N ARG A 45 6.51 -4.81 -9.50
CA ARG A 45 6.02 -4.82 -10.88
C ARG A 45 4.59 -5.37 -10.94
N ARG A 46 4.27 -6.43 -10.18
CA ARG A 46 2.90 -6.97 -10.08
C ARG A 46 1.91 -5.99 -9.46
N CYS A 47 2.34 -5.08 -8.60
CA CYS A 47 1.49 -3.97 -8.14
C CYS A 47 1.03 -3.05 -9.28
N HIS A 48 1.75 -3.00 -10.41
CA HIS A 48 1.46 -2.10 -11.54
C HIS A 48 0.94 -2.82 -12.79
N ILE A 49 1.34 -4.08 -13.01
CA ILE A 49 0.86 -4.92 -14.11
C ILE A 49 1.02 -6.40 -13.77
N THR A 50 -0.02 -7.21 -13.98
CA THR A 50 0.04 -8.66 -13.75
C THR A 50 0.90 -9.37 -14.79
N ASP A 51 1.29 -10.63 -14.55
CA ASP A 51 1.94 -11.44 -15.58
C ASP A 51 1.01 -11.70 -16.76
N ALA A 52 -0.25 -12.03 -16.50
CA ALA A 52 -1.24 -12.27 -17.54
C ALA A 52 -1.44 -11.04 -18.45
N ASP A 53 -1.54 -9.84 -17.87
CA ASP A 53 -1.69 -8.60 -18.64
C ASP A 53 -0.42 -8.26 -19.43
N LEU A 54 0.75 -8.53 -18.85
CA LEU A 54 2.03 -8.32 -19.53
C LEU A 54 2.21 -9.30 -20.70
N ASP A 55 1.87 -10.57 -20.50
CA ASP A 55 1.90 -11.62 -21.52
C ASP A 55 0.93 -11.31 -22.67
N ALA A 56 -0.30 -10.87 -22.33
CA ALA A 56 -1.31 -10.48 -23.31
C ALA A 56 -0.90 -9.23 -24.10
N ALA A 57 -0.34 -8.22 -23.43
CA ALA A 57 0.14 -7.01 -24.09
C ALA A 57 1.34 -7.29 -25.00
N ALA A 58 2.22 -8.22 -24.62
CA ALA A 58 3.40 -8.61 -25.39
C ALA A 58 3.07 -9.40 -26.68
N GLN A 59 1.83 -9.83 -26.87
CA GLN A 59 1.38 -10.41 -28.16
C GLN A 59 1.23 -9.36 -29.26
N ARG A 60 1.29 -8.06 -28.93
CA ARG A 60 1.18 -6.97 -29.92
C ARG A 60 2.48 -6.84 -30.73
N PRO A 61 2.42 -6.84 -32.07
CA PRO A 61 3.61 -6.68 -32.89
C PRO A 61 4.37 -5.39 -32.59
N GLY A 62 5.70 -5.48 -32.48
CA GLY A 62 6.58 -4.31 -32.34
C GLY A 62 6.63 -3.68 -30.94
N VAL A 63 6.13 -4.36 -29.91
CA VAL A 63 6.22 -3.90 -28.52
C VAL A 63 6.91 -4.96 -27.67
N THR A 64 7.90 -4.55 -26.87
CA THR A 64 8.62 -5.43 -25.94
C THR A 64 7.99 -5.42 -24.55
N ARG A 65 8.21 -6.49 -23.78
CA ARG A 65 7.80 -6.56 -22.36
C ARG A 65 8.38 -5.42 -21.53
N ALA A 66 9.65 -5.08 -21.78
CA ALA A 66 10.34 -3.98 -21.09
C ALA A 66 9.66 -2.63 -21.33
N GLU A 67 9.26 -2.33 -22.58
CA GLU A 67 8.50 -1.11 -22.91
C GLU A 67 7.13 -1.10 -22.23
N ILE A 68 6.45 -2.25 -22.18
CA ILE A 68 5.15 -2.36 -21.50
C ILE A 68 5.30 -2.08 -20.01
N VAL A 69 6.26 -2.73 -19.32
CA VAL A 69 6.52 -2.48 -17.89
C VAL A 69 6.88 -1.01 -17.65
N HIS A 70 7.76 -0.44 -18.47
CA HIS A 70 8.15 0.96 -18.37
C HIS A 70 6.95 1.91 -18.49
N SER A 71 6.00 1.60 -19.38
CA SER A 71 4.78 2.38 -19.56
C SER A 71 3.80 2.31 -18.37
N LYS A 72 4.04 1.42 -17.40
CA LYS A 72 3.18 1.22 -16.22
C LYS A 72 3.80 1.78 -14.95
N LEU A 73 5.12 1.75 -14.83
CA LEU A 73 5.84 2.27 -13.66
C LEU A 73 5.85 3.82 -13.65
N PRO A 74 5.86 4.46 -12.47
CA PRO A 74 5.95 5.91 -12.36
C PRO A 74 7.31 6.44 -12.82
N ASP A 75 7.34 7.68 -13.29
CA ASP A 75 8.60 8.40 -13.54
C ASP A 75 9.28 8.81 -12.23
N ALA A 76 10.61 8.93 -12.28
CA ALA A 76 11.40 9.37 -11.14
C ALA A 76 10.93 10.73 -10.61
N GLY A 77 10.75 10.82 -9.29
CA GLY A 77 10.29 12.03 -8.61
C GLY A 77 9.26 11.73 -7.53
N ALA A 78 8.38 12.70 -7.29
CA ALA A 78 7.39 12.63 -6.22
C ALA A 78 6.42 11.44 -6.38
N THR A 79 5.97 11.14 -7.61
CA THR A 79 5.05 10.03 -7.86
C THR A 79 5.70 8.69 -7.57
N MET A 80 6.96 8.45 -7.99
CA MET A 80 7.70 7.23 -7.67
C MET A 80 7.90 7.06 -6.15
N SER A 81 8.26 8.14 -5.44
CA SER A 81 8.39 8.09 -3.99
C SER A 81 7.04 7.82 -3.30
N GLY A 82 5.96 8.39 -3.81
CA GLY A 82 4.60 8.19 -3.32
C GLY A 82 4.14 6.75 -3.51
N ASP A 83 4.19 6.25 -4.75
CA ASP A 83 3.82 4.88 -5.12
C ASP A 83 4.62 3.86 -4.27
N PHE A 84 5.93 4.05 -4.07
CA PHE A 84 6.71 3.18 -3.19
C PHE A 84 6.25 3.22 -1.74
N GLY A 85 5.96 4.42 -1.21
CA GLY A 85 5.43 4.58 0.14
C GLY A 85 4.12 3.82 0.31
N GLU A 86 3.19 3.97 -0.63
CA GLU A 86 1.91 3.25 -0.63
C GLU A 86 2.10 1.73 -0.70
N VAL A 87 3.00 1.23 -1.56
CA VAL A 87 3.31 -0.21 -1.66
C VAL A 87 3.91 -0.74 -0.36
N LEU A 88 4.83 0.01 0.27
CA LEU A 88 5.40 -0.39 1.55
C LEU A 88 4.33 -0.39 2.66
N GLY A 89 3.42 0.59 2.64
CA GLY A 89 2.25 0.63 3.49
C GLY A 89 1.35 -0.59 3.29
N TYR A 90 1.07 -0.97 2.04
CA TYR A 90 0.34 -2.19 1.69
C TYR A 90 1.01 -3.43 2.30
N PHE A 91 2.32 -3.57 2.12
CA PHE A 91 3.05 -4.75 2.59
C PHE A 91 3.07 -4.82 4.11
N TYR A 92 3.26 -3.68 4.78
CA TYR A 92 3.14 -3.58 6.23
C TYR A 92 1.76 -4.04 6.71
N GLN A 93 0.68 -3.50 6.12
CA GLN A 93 -0.68 -3.88 6.53
C GLN A 93 -0.91 -5.38 6.36
N ALA A 94 -0.49 -5.96 5.24
CA ALA A 94 -0.64 -7.40 5.00
C ALA A 94 0.16 -8.26 5.99
N ALA A 95 1.43 -7.92 6.23
CA ALA A 95 2.28 -8.64 7.18
C ALA A 95 1.73 -8.57 8.63
N ARG A 96 1.10 -7.45 9.01
CA ARG A 96 0.55 -7.26 10.36
C ARG A 96 -0.72 -8.04 10.66
N GLU A 97 -1.45 -8.47 9.63
CA GLU A 97 -2.71 -9.19 9.82
C GLU A 97 -2.52 -10.71 9.88
N LEU A 98 -1.31 -11.21 9.66
CA LEU A 98 -0.99 -12.63 9.81
C LEU A 98 -1.35 -13.15 11.22
N PRO A 99 -1.86 -14.38 11.34
CA PRO A 99 -2.05 -15.38 10.28
C PRO A 99 -3.32 -15.19 9.44
N ALA A 100 -4.14 -14.17 9.71
CA ALA A 100 -5.26 -13.85 8.83
C ALA A 100 -4.76 -13.23 7.51
N THR A 101 -5.53 -13.42 6.45
CA THR A 101 -5.21 -12.88 5.13
C THR A 101 -5.86 -11.51 4.96
N ALA A 102 -5.04 -10.50 4.70
CA ALA A 102 -5.48 -9.20 4.23
C ALA A 102 -5.40 -9.16 2.69
N ILE A 103 -6.54 -8.96 2.04
CA ILE A 103 -6.60 -8.83 0.57
C ILE A 103 -7.04 -7.42 0.18
N GLY A 104 -6.53 -6.90 -0.91
CA GLY A 104 -6.97 -5.58 -1.37
C GLY A 104 -6.49 -5.26 -2.78
N PRO A 105 -7.16 -4.31 -3.46
CA PRO A 105 -6.87 -3.98 -4.84
C PRO A 105 -5.50 -3.33 -4.97
N LYS A 106 -4.80 -3.65 -6.06
CA LYS A 106 -3.51 -3.04 -6.39
C LYS A 106 -3.81 -1.77 -7.17
N LYS A 107 -4.11 -0.70 -6.43
CA LYS A 107 -4.67 0.56 -6.97
C LYS A 107 -3.81 1.17 -8.08
N TRP A 108 -2.50 0.92 -8.06
CA TRP A 108 -1.56 1.38 -9.08
C TRP A 108 -1.87 0.84 -10.48
N ARG A 109 -2.46 -0.36 -10.60
CA ARG A 109 -2.94 -0.92 -11.87
C ARG A 109 -4.09 -0.11 -12.49
N LEU A 110 -4.80 0.66 -11.66
CA LEU A 110 -6.02 1.40 -12.03
C LEU A 110 -5.72 2.87 -12.39
N LYS A 111 -4.45 3.28 -12.37
CA LYS A 111 -4.02 4.62 -12.77
C LYS A 111 -4.30 4.82 -14.26
N GLN A 112 -5.02 5.89 -14.61
CA GLN A 112 -5.15 6.32 -16.01
C GLN A 112 -3.85 6.93 -16.53
N ASP A 113 -3.15 7.67 -15.66
CA ASP A 113 -1.89 8.34 -15.96
C ASP A 113 -0.86 7.91 -14.91
N ARG A 114 0.20 7.23 -15.35
CA ARG A 114 1.26 6.70 -14.46
C ARG A 114 1.99 7.80 -13.69
N THR A 115 1.96 9.04 -14.19
CA THR A 115 2.63 10.19 -13.59
C THR A 115 1.81 10.86 -12.49
N LYS A 116 0.53 10.53 -12.35
CA LYS A 116 -0.36 11.11 -11.33
C LYS A 116 -0.63 10.12 -10.20
N PRO A 117 -0.88 10.57 -8.97
CA PRO A 117 -1.31 9.69 -7.89
C PRO A 117 -2.62 8.97 -8.23
N ALA A 118 -2.77 7.75 -7.74
CA ALA A 118 -4.02 7.02 -7.88
C ALA A 118 -5.10 7.63 -6.95
N PRO A 119 -6.36 7.79 -7.41
CA PRO A 119 -7.36 8.55 -6.67
C PRO A 119 -7.83 7.84 -5.39
N LYS A 120 -8.53 8.57 -4.52
CA LYS A 120 -9.18 8.06 -3.29
C LYS A 120 -8.17 7.58 -2.23
N SER A 121 -8.60 6.79 -1.23
CA SER A 121 -7.74 6.33 -0.13
C SER A 121 -6.56 5.50 -0.66
N ASP A 122 -5.39 5.62 -0.06
CA ASP A 122 -4.14 5.09 -0.64
C ASP A 122 -4.11 3.56 -0.62
N VAL A 123 -4.34 2.96 0.55
CA VAL A 123 -4.32 1.50 0.72
C VAL A 123 -5.59 1.04 1.42
N VAL A 124 -6.28 0.05 0.83
CA VAL A 124 -7.44 -0.61 1.44
C VAL A 124 -7.22 -2.12 1.45
N HIS A 125 -7.42 -2.74 2.60
CA HIS A 125 -7.47 -4.19 2.75
C HIS A 125 -8.78 -4.65 3.39
N PHE A 126 -9.20 -5.85 3.03
CA PHE A 126 -10.28 -6.61 3.62
C PHE A 126 -9.67 -7.81 4.34
N VAL A 127 -10.03 -7.97 5.61
CA VAL A 127 -9.70 -9.14 6.42
C VAL A 127 -11.00 -9.88 6.69
N MET A 128 -11.07 -11.12 6.22
CA MET A 128 -12.30 -11.94 6.26
C MET A 128 -11.95 -13.37 6.73
N PRO A 129 -11.76 -13.59 8.05
CA PRO A 129 -11.31 -14.87 8.57
C PRO A 129 -12.26 -16.03 8.24
N ASN A 130 -13.55 -15.74 8.02
CA ASN A 130 -14.60 -16.72 7.76
C ASN A 130 -15.06 -16.74 6.29
N ARG A 131 -14.26 -16.21 5.34
CA ARG A 131 -14.60 -16.18 3.91
C ARG A 131 -15.01 -17.59 3.42
N PRO A 132 -16.13 -17.75 2.66
CA PRO A 132 -16.95 -16.69 2.06
C PRO A 132 -18.07 -16.12 2.95
N HIS A 133 -18.23 -16.59 4.18
CA HIS A 133 -19.36 -16.22 5.03
C HIS A 133 -19.14 -14.92 5.78
N PRO A 134 -20.14 -14.02 5.82
CA PRO A 134 -20.03 -12.82 6.62
C PRO A 134 -19.94 -13.06 8.12
N SER A 135 -19.11 -12.27 8.82
CA SER A 135 -18.96 -12.35 10.27
C SER A 135 -18.57 -11.01 10.89
N GLU A 136 -18.78 -10.89 12.21
CA GLU A 136 -18.32 -9.73 13.02
C GLU A 136 -16.80 -9.65 13.16
N ALA A 137 -16.07 -10.71 12.80
CA ALA A 137 -14.61 -10.74 12.79
C ALA A 137 -14.01 -10.07 11.55
N ASP A 138 -14.86 -9.67 10.60
CA ASP A 138 -14.41 -9.03 9.38
C ASP A 138 -14.01 -7.58 9.63
N ALA A 139 -12.99 -7.14 8.90
CA ALA A 139 -12.47 -5.79 9.01
C ALA A 139 -12.11 -5.19 7.66
N ILE A 140 -12.25 -3.87 7.57
CA ILE A 140 -11.64 -3.06 6.51
C ILE A 140 -10.53 -2.24 7.13
N LEU A 141 -9.35 -2.32 6.53
CA LEU A 141 -8.22 -1.50 6.87
C LEU A 141 -8.07 -0.43 5.81
N CYS A 142 -7.89 0.82 6.23
CA CYS A 142 -7.71 1.95 5.34
C CYS A 142 -6.51 2.77 5.81
N ALA A 143 -5.55 3.01 4.93
CA ALA A 143 -4.38 3.80 5.25
C ALA A 143 -4.22 4.96 4.27
N GLU A 144 -3.95 6.14 4.83
CA GLU A 144 -3.39 7.29 4.12
C GLU A 144 -1.87 7.22 4.30
N VAL A 145 -1.11 7.39 3.22
CA VAL A 145 0.34 7.19 3.21
C VAL A 145 1.06 8.41 2.66
N LYS A 146 2.06 8.91 3.39
CA LYS A 146 2.95 9.98 2.94
C LYS A 146 4.40 9.52 2.98
N ALA A 147 5.19 9.88 1.97
CA ALA A 147 6.60 9.56 1.89
C ALA A 147 7.50 10.81 1.94
N LYS A 148 8.66 10.72 2.59
CA LYS A 148 9.69 11.78 2.59
C LYS A 148 11.09 11.19 2.56
N ALA A 149 11.71 11.24 1.38
CA ALA A 149 13.05 10.70 1.16
C ALA A 149 14.16 11.76 1.22
N THR A 150 13.83 13.03 0.97
CA THR A 150 14.77 14.16 0.95
C THR A 150 14.29 15.31 1.82
N ALA A 151 15.22 16.18 2.21
CA ALA A 151 14.88 17.39 2.95
C ALA A 151 14.00 18.33 2.11
N GLY A 152 13.02 18.93 2.76
CA GLY A 152 12.03 19.80 2.11
C GLY A 152 10.94 20.22 3.08
N ALA A 153 10.01 21.04 2.59
CA ALA A 153 8.94 21.65 3.38
C ALA A 153 7.74 20.72 3.64
N SER A 154 7.68 19.53 3.04
CA SER A 154 6.60 18.56 3.31
C SER A 154 6.65 18.07 4.75
N THR A 155 5.49 17.75 5.32
CA THR A 155 5.35 17.32 6.72
C THR A 155 4.56 16.00 6.78
N PRO A 156 5.13 14.89 6.28
CA PRO A 156 4.43 13.62 6.07
C PRO A 156 3.67 13.10 7.29
N ILE A 157 4.19 13.24 8.51
CA ILE A 157 3.48 12.78 9.72
C ILE A 157 2.22 13.61 9.95
N ALA A 158 2.35 14.94 9.97
CA ALA A 158 1.21 15.84 10.17
C ALA A 158 0.18 15.70 9.04
N ASP A 159 0.66 15.61 7.79
CA ASP A 159 -0.18 15.50 6.60
C ASP A 159 -0.94 14.16 6.58
N ALA A 160 -0.29 13.04 6.92
CA ALA A 160 -0.92 11.73 6.99
C ALA A 160 -2.01 11.70 8.07
N ILE A 161 -1.77 12.29 9.25
CA ILE A 161 -2.77 12.41 10.32
C ILE A 161 -3.98 13.22 9.84
N ALA A 162 -3.72 14.38 9.23
CA ALA A 162 -4.77 15.28 8.75
C ALA A 162 -5.62 14.64 7.64
N ASP A 163 -4.99 13.97 6.68
CA ASP A 163 -5.68 13.33 5.56
C ASP A 163 -6.35 12.00 5.96
N CYS A 164 -5.83 11.26 6.94
CA CYS A 164 -6.49 10.07 7.51
C CYS A 164 -7.89 10.40 8.05
N LYS A 165 -8.12 11.62 8.55
CA LYS A 165 -9.46 12.09 8.92
C LYS A 165 -10.44 12.07 7.74
N LYS A 166 -9.98 12.35 6.51
CA LYS A 166 -10.81 12.30 5.30
C LYS A 166 -11.16 10.85 4.94
N ASP A 167 -10.23 9.92 5.13
CA ASP A 167 -10.47 8.48 4.99
C ASP A 167 -11.57 7.98 5.91
N ARG A 168 -11.51 8.38 7.19
CA ARG A 168 -12.52 8.03 8.21
C ARG A 168 -13.91 8.54 7.90
N THR A 169 -13.98 9.78 7.39
CA THR A 169 -15.26 10.50 7.24
C THR A 169 -15.91 10.30 5.87
N SER A 170 -15.15 10.08 4.80
CA SER A 170 -15.72 10.06 3.44
C SER A 170 -14.95 9.25 2.40
N ARG A 171 -13.61 9.29 2.38
CA ARG A 171 -12.86 8.71 1.26
C ARG A 171 -12.99 7.20 1.21
N LEU A 172 -13.00 6.47 2.33
CA LEU A 172 -13.15 5.02 2.32
C LEU A 172 -14.43 4.59 1.59
N ALA A 173 -15.59 5.15 1.96
CA ALA A 173 -16.87 4.83 1.32
C ALA A 173 -16.82 5.10 -0.20
N SER A 174 -16.30 6.27 -0.60
CA SER A 174 -16.15 6.61 -2.02
C SER A 174 -15.09 5.75 -2.75
N THR A 175 -14.14 5.17 -2.02
CA THR A 175 -13.12 4.24 -2.54
C THR A 175 -13.75 2.90 -2.86
N LEU A 176 -14.60 2.38 -1.96
CA LEU A 176 -15.31 1.11 -2.18
C LEU A 176 -16.23 1.19 -3.41
N VAL A 177 -17.00 2.27 -3.54
CA VAL A 177 -17.84 2.51 -4.73
C VAL A 177 -16.99 2.57 -6.00
N TRP A 178 -15.88 3.31 -5.95
CA TRP A 178 -14.96 3.40 -7.10
C TRP A 178 -14.34 2.05 -7.46
N PHE A 179 -13.91 1.24 -6.48
CA PHE A 179 -13.45 -0.13 -6.74
C PHE A 179 -14.55 -0.98 -7.39
N ARG A 180 -15.79 -0.87 -6.91
CA ARG A 180 -16.91 -1.60 -7.49
C ARG A 180 -17.12 -1.22 -8.95
N GLU A 181 -17.05 0.08 -9.28
CA GLU A 181 -17.12 0.55 -10.67
C GLU A 181 -15.96 0.03 -11.53
N ARG A 182 -14.74 -0.03 -10.98
CA ARG A 182 -13.57 -0.58 -11.70
C ARG A 182 -13.70 -2.09 -11.93
N ALA A 183 -14.22 -2.84 -10.95
CA ALA A 183 -14.44 -4.28 -11.02
C ALA A 183 -15.42 -4.70 -12.12
N LEU A 184 -16.21 -3.78 -12.69
CA LEU A 184 -17.08 -4.04 -13.84
C LEU A 184 -16.31 -4.22 -15.15
N THR A 185 -15.11 -3.66 -15.26
CA THR A 185 -14.35 -3.62 -16.53
C THR A 185 -12.89 -4.03 -16.38
N THR A 186 -12.41 -4.19 -15.16
CA THR A 186 -11.01 -4.47 -14.83
C THR A 186 -10.96 -5.52 -13.75
N ASP A 187 -10.08 -6.51 -13.91
CA ASP A 187 -9.78 -7.47 -12.85
C ASP A 187 -9.03 -6.78 -11.70
N LEU A 188 -9.54 -6.90 -10.48
CA LEU A 188 -8.94 -6.34 -9.27
C LEU A 188 -8.19 -7.39 -8.44
N GLY A 189 -7.92 -8.57 -9.02
CA GLY A 189 -7.26 -9.69 -8.35
C GLY A 189 -8.21 -10.38 -7.39
N ASP A 190 -7.79 -10.55 -6.13
CA ASP A 190 -8.58 -11.26 -5.10
C ASP A 190 -9.85 -10.53 -4.64
N VAL A 191 -10.08 -9.31 -5.15
CA VAL A 191 -11.22 -8.45 -4.83
C VAL A 191 -12.25 -8.49 -5.95
N ASP A 192 -13.40 -9.10 -5.67
CA ASP A 192 -14.49 -9.27 -6.63
C ASP A 192 -15.73 -8.41 -6.28
N LEU A 193 -16.71 -8.38 -7.19
CA LEU A 193 -17.96 -7.65 -7.00
C LEU A 193 -18.75 -8.12 -5.75
N PRO A 194 -18.95 -9.42 -5.49
CA PRO A 194 -19.62 -9.89 -4.28
C PRO A 194 -18.96 -9.41 -2.99
N LEU A 195 -17.63 -9.44 -2.92
CA LEU A 195 -16.88 -8.91 -1.78
C LEU A 195 -17.16 -7.41 -1.63
N LEU A 196 -17.04 -6.63 -2.69
CA LEU A 196 -17.26 -5.18 -2.62
C LEU A 196 -18.69 -4.83 -2.22
N ASP A 197 -19.69 -5.50 -2.81
CA ASP A 197 -21.10 -5.31 -2.48
C ASP A 197 -21.36 -5.57 -1.00
N ARG A 198 -20.76 -6.62 -0.44
CA ARG A 198 -20.86 -6.94 0.98
C ARG A 198 -20.39 -5.81 1.91
N PHE A 199 -19.28 -5.14 1.59
CA PHE A 199 -18.76 -4.04 2.43
C PHE A 199 -19.40 -2.68 2.12
N ILE A 200 -20.06 -2.54 0.97
CA ILE A 200 -20.83 -1.34 0.60
C ILE A 200 -22.24 -1.40 1.22
N GLN A 201 -22.90 -2.55 1.13
CA GLN A 201 -24.27 -2.80 1.61
C GLN A 201 -24.27 -3.25 3.07
N ALA A 202 -23.77 -2.38 3.95
CA ALA A 202 -23.53 -2.70 5.37
C ALA A 202 -24.78 -3.11 6.18
N VAL A 203 -25.99 -2.92 5.65
CA VAL A 203 -27.26 -3.33 6.30
C VAL A 203 -27.58 -4.82 6.12
N ASP A 204 -27.00 -5.46 5.09
CA ASP A 204 -27.27 -6.86 4.73
C ASP A 204 -26.20 -7.82 5.29
N SER A 205 -25.32 -7.33 6.16
CA SER A 205 -24.21 -8.08 6.75
C SER A 205 -23.94 -7.67 8.20
N PRO A 206 -23.30 -8.53 9.01
CA PRO A 206 -22.87 -8.17 10.35
C PRO A 206 -21.98 -6.91 10.35
N PRO A 207 -21.95 -6.14 11.45
CA PRO A 207 -21.06 -4.99 11.58
C PRO A 207 -19.60 -5.37 11.31
N VAL A 208 -18.92 -4.54 10.53
CA VAL A 208 -17.51 -4.72 10.16
C VAL A 208 -16.64 -3.71 10.89
N ALA A 209 -15.52 -4.16 11.45
CA ALA A 209 -14.55 -3.27 12.08
C ALA A 209 -13.83 -2.42 11.02
N LYS A 210 -13.81 -1.09 11.18
CA LYS A 210 -13.02 -0.19 10.33
C LYS A 210 -11.78 0.27 11.09
N ARG A 211 -10.60 -0.08 10.58
CA ARG A 211 -9.31 0.24 11.20
C ARG A 211 -8.56 1.21 10.30
N PHE A 212 -8.26 2.39 10.83
CA PHE A 212 -7.63 3.46 10.07
C PHE A 212 -6.19 3.66 10.49
N ARG A 213 -5.32 3.92 9.50
CA ARG A 213 -3.90 4.20 9.73
C ARG A 213 -3.50 5.48 9.03
N ALA A 214 -2.71 6.30 9.72
CA ALA A 214 -1.90 7.34 9.10
C ALA A 214 -0.49 6.78 9.00
N VAL A 215 0.05 6.66 7.78
CA VAL A 215 1.36 6.04 7.55
C VAL A 215 2.34 7.07 7.02
N ALA A 216 3.50 7.19 7.65
CA ALA A 216 4.58 8.03 7.17
C ALA A 216 5.83 7.18 6.90
N VAL A 217 6.26 7.12 5.64
CA VAL A 217 7.48 6.43 5.19
C VAL A 217 8.59 7.45 5.03
N ILE A 218 9.58 7.44 5.92
CA ILE A 218 10.52 8.56 6.09
C ILE A 218 11.96 8.04 6.00
N CYS A 219 12.82 8.77 5.30
CA CYS A 219 14.25 8.49 5.33
C CYS A 219 14.78 8.67 6.78
N ASN A 220 15.54 7.71 7.30
CA ASN A 220 16.05 7.75 8.67
C ASN A 220 16.79 9.05 9.02
N ALA A 221 17.50 9.64 8.05
CA ALA A 221 18.21 10.91 8.23
C ALA A 221 17.28 12.11 8.54
N LEU A 222 15.99 12.00 8.27
CA LEU A 222 14.97 13.04 8.45
C LEU A 222 14.03 12.74 9.62
N LEU A 223 14.08 11.52 10.16
CA LEU A 223 13.08 10.99 11.07
C LEU A 223 12.96 11.80 12.36
N THR A 224 14.09 12.15 13.00
CA THR A 224 14.08 12.93 14.25
C THR A 224 13.34 14.26 14.12
N ASN A 225 13.49 14.95 12.98
CA ASN A 225 12.82 16.23 12.75
C ASN A 225 11.32 16.05 12.50
N GLU A 226 10.92 14.97 11.83
CA GLU A 226 9.52 14.68 11.56
C GLU A 226 8.76 14.21 12.81
N LEU A 227 9.41 13.43 13.68
CA LEU A 227 8.80 12.87 14.89
C LEU A 227 8.31 13.92 15.88
N VAL A 228 8.75 15.18 15.75
CA VAL A 228 8.21 16.32 16.51
C VAL A 228 6.69 16.49 16.28
N ALA A 229 6.18 16.10 15.11
CA ALA A 229 4.75 16.14 14.79
C ALA A 229 3.97 14.89 15.26
N ALA A 230 4.64 13.87 15.78
CA ALA A 230 3.97 12.67 16.27
C ALA A 230 3.23 12.96 17.58
N PRO A 231 2.04 12.37 17.81
CA PRO A 231 1.25 12.63 18.99
C PRO A 231 1.92 12.03 20.24
N SER A 232 1.72 12.67 21.39
CA SER A 232 2.19 12.15 22.69
C SER A 232 1.20 11.19 23.35
N VAL A 233 -0.01 11.06 22.81
CA VAL A 233 -1.07 10.17 23.28
C VAL A 233 -1.67 9.45 22.08
N ALA A 234 -1.99 8.16 22.22
CA ALA A 234 -2.62 7.39 21.16
C ALA A 234 -4.02 7.93 20.83
N ASP A 235 -4.34 7.99 19.54
CA ASP A 235 -5.66 8.37 19.07
C ASP A 235 -6.59 7.13 19.03
N PRO A 236 -7.81 7.19 19.58
CA PRO A 236 -8.71 6.05 19.57
C PRO A 236 -9.34 5.77 18.19
N GLU A 237 -9.29 6.70 17.25
CA GLU A 237 -9.92 6.59 15.94
C GLU A 237 -8.97 6.09 14.84
N PHE A 238 -7.66 6.20 15.01
CA PHE A 238 -6.66 5.74 14.04
C PHE A 238 -5.31 5.42 14.71
N THR A 239 -4.46 4.65 14.02
CA THR A 239 -3.08 4.40 14.44
C THR A 239 -2.11 5.16 13.54
N LEU A 240 -1.25 6.00 14.13
CA LEU A 240 -0.08 6.51 13.41
C LEU A 240 0.98 5.40 13.33
N VAL A 241 1.48 5.15 12.12
CA VAL A 241 2.58 4.24 11.82
C VAL A 241 3.69 5.00 11.13
N VAL A 242 4.86 5.07 11.74
CA VAL A 242 6.04 5.73 11.17
C VAL A 242 7.05 4.65 10.79
N ILE A 243 7.38 4.57 9.50
CA ILE A 243 8.35 3.62 8.95
C ILE A 243 9.60 4.38 8.55
N GLY A 244 10.65 4.28 9.38
CA GLY A 244 11.97 4.81 9.10
C GLY A 244 12.76 3.86 8.21
N VAL A 245 13.17 4.32 7.02
CA VAL A 245 13.95 3.56 6.04
C VAL A 245 15.32 4.20 5.83
N PRO A 246 16.44 3.48 6.01
CA PRO A 246 17.76 3.95 5.61
C PRO A 246 17.81 4.28 4.12
N ASN A 247 18.40 5.42 3.75
CA ASN A 247 18.62 5.81 2.34
C ASN A 247 17.39 5.64 1.43
N LEU A 248 16.20 6.00 1.93
CA LEU A 248 14.90 5.73 1.26
C LEU A 248 14.88 6.04 -0.24
N GLN A 249 15.50 7.15 -0.68
CA GLN A 249 15.58 7.50 -2.11
C GLN A 249 16.31 6.46 -2.94
N GLN A 250 17.45 5.97 -2.44
CA GLN A 250 18.22 4.93 -3.10
C GLN A 250 17.42 3.62 -3.13
N THR A 251 16.82 3.25 -2.00
CA THR A 251 16.05 2.01 -1.87
C THR A 251 14.87 1.96 -2.83
N TYR A 252 14.02 3.00 -2.90
CA TYR A 252 12.92 2.96 -3.86
C TYR A 252 13.40 3.01 -5.31
N THR A 253 14.52 3.68 -5.59
CA THR A 253 15.09 3.75 -6.94
C THR A 253 15.58 2.36 -7.38
N ALA A 254 16.28 1.66 -6.49
CA ALA A 254 16.72 0.27 -6.72
C ALA A 254 15.53 -0.68 -6.88
N ALA A 255 14.51 -0.55 -6.04
CA ALA A 255 13.29 -1.36 -6.13
C ALA A 255 12.59 -1.20 -7.49
N PHE A 256 12.41 0.03 -7.97
CA PHE A 256 11.79 0.28 -9.28
C PHE A 256 12.69 -0.14 -10.45
N ALA A 257 14.02 -0.06 -10.32
CA ALA A 257 14.93 -0.61 -11.30
C ALA A 257 14.82 -2.15 -11.38
N ALA A 258 14.71 -2.84 -10.24
CA ALA A 258 14.48 -4.27 -10.19
C ALA A 258 13.10 -4.65 -10.77
N ALA A 259 12.07 -3.85 -10.49
CA ALA A 259 10.75 -4.03 -11.10
C ALA A 259 10.79 -3.90 -12.63
N GLN A 260 11.52 -2.91 -13.15
CA GLN A 260 11.75 -2.71 -14.58
C GLN A 260 12.51 -3.89 -15.22
N ALA A 261 13.49 -4.45 -14.52
CA ALA A 261 14.27 -5.60 -14.97
C ALA A 261 13.51 -6.93 -14.91
N SER A 262 12.39 -6.99 -14.19
CA SER A 262 11.51 -8.17 -14.07
C SER A 262 10.50 -8.34 -15.22
N ALA A 263 10.70 -7.58 -16.32
CA ALA A 263 9.83 -7.57 -17.47
C ALA A 263 9.80 -8.91 -18.22
#